data_AF-A0A8S8XQK9-F1
#
_entry.id   AF-A0A8S8XQK9-F1
#
_cell.length_a   1.000
_cell.length_b   1.000
_cell.length_c   1.000
_cell.angle_alpha   90.00
_cell.angle_beta   90.00
_cell.angle_gamma   90.00
#
_symmetry.space_group_name_H-M   'P 1'
#
loop_
_entity.id
_entity.type
_entity.pdbx_description
1 polymer ?
#
loop_
_entity_poly.entity_id
_entity_poly.type
_entity_poly.pdbx_seq_one_letter_code
_entity_poly.pdbx_strand_id
1 'polypeptide(L)'
;MVSMICHCIGNTEDNVRGRQMPVHYTWKEGRFISISSPVGTQFSQAVGVAMASAYKGLDEACITWLGDGTSAQGDYHYALNFASTFKPPVILNVVNNQWAISTHQNLATGGRTFAERGLAYDIPSIRVDGNDFLAL
;
A
#
# COMPACT_ATOMS: atom_id res chain seq x y z
N MET A 1 -4.78 -12.59 16.85
CA MET A 1 -4.39 -11.62 17.90
C MET A 1 -3.13 -12.06 18.64
N VAL A 2 -3.05 -13.30 19.14
CA VAL A 2 -1.85 -13.81 19.86
C VAL A 2 -0.55 -13.69 19.02
N SER A 3 -0.59 -14.09 17.75
CA SER A 3 0.56 -14.00 16.84
C SER A 3 1.09 -12.56 16.65
N MET A 4 0.20 -11.56 16.59
CA MET A 4 0.59 -10.15 16.49
C MET A 4 1.29 -9.67 17.76
N ILE A 5 0.83 -10.10 18.93
CA ILE A 5 1.47 -9.77 20.21
C ILE A 5 2.85 -10.41 20.26
N CYS A 6 2.96 -11.70 19.91
CA CYS A 6 4.21 -12.44 19.85
C CYS A 6 5.23 -11.77 18.93
N HIS A 7 4.77 -11.27 17.77
CA HIS A 7 5.57 -10.45 16.87
C HIS A 7 6.08 -9.16 17.52
N CYS A 8 5.20 -8.38 18.15
CA CYS A 8 5.58 -7.11 18.79
C CYS A 8 6.61 -7.26 19.91
N ILE A 9 6.61 -8.39 20.63
CA ILE A 9 7.58 -8.65 21.70
C ILE A 9 8.77 -9.50 21.23
N GLY A 10 8.77 -9.96 19.98
CA GLY A 10 9.85 -10.74 19.37
C GLY A 10 10.15 -12.07 20.09
N ASN A 11 9.12 -12.75 20.61
CA ASN A 11 9.31 -14.01 21.34
C ASN A 11 9.48 -15.23 20.40
N THR A 12 9.57 -16.43 20.97
CA THR A 12 9.75 -17.70 20.23
C THR A 12 8.59 -18.06 19.30
N GLU A 13 7.41 -17.49 19.54
CA GLU A 13 6.19 -17.70 18.74
C GLU A 13 6.04 -16.65 17.62
N ASP A 14 6.97 -15.69 17.49
CA ASP A 14 6.98 -14.75 16.37
C ASP A 14 7.30 -15.46 15.05
N ASN A 15 6.41 -15.32 14.08
CA ASN A 15 6.53 -15.96 12.78
C ASN A 15 7.70 -15.42 11.93
N VAL A 16 8.25 -14.24 12.25
CA VAL A 16 9.50 -13.73 11.65
C VAL A 16 10.74 -13.92 12.54
N ARG A 17 10.57 -14.52 13.71
CA ARG A 17 11.63 -14.87 14.69
C ARG A 17 12.42 -13.66 15.21
N GLY A 18 11.73 -12.58 15.54
CA GLY A 18 12.30 -11.36 16.12
C GLY A 18 13.20 -10.57 15.18
N ARG A 19 13.11 -10.80 13.86
CA ARG A 19 13.99 -10.17 12.86
C ARG A 19 13.53 -8.82 12.35
N GLN A 20 12.29 -8.43 12.67
CA GLN A 20 11.70 -7.18 12.24
C GLN A 20 11.31 -6.34 13.45
N MET A 21 11.16 -5.04 13.23
CA MET A 21 10.62 -4.15 14.27
C MET A 21 9.18 -4.53 14.61
N PRO A 22 8.70 -4.20 15.82
CA PRO A 22 7.28 -4.35 16.16
C PRO A 22 6.37 -3.70 15.10
N VAL A 23 5.19 -4.27 14.90
CA VAL A 23 4.19 -3.81 13.90
C VAL A 23 4.58 -4.13 12.43
N HIS A 24 5.71 -4.79 12.18
CA HIS A 24 6.05 -5.32 10.84
C HIS A 24 5.44 -6.69 10.58
N TYR A 25 4.12 -6.76 10.65
CA TYR A 25 3.40 -8.03 10.55
C TYR A 25 3.58 -8.72 9.20
N THR A 26 3.38 -10.03 9.19
CA THR A 26 3.31 -10.88 8.00
C THR A 26 2.32 -12.01 8.26
N TRP A 27 1.62 -12.46 7.22
CA TRP A 27 0.75 -13.63 7.31
C TRP A 27 0.62 -14.32 5.96
N LYS A 28 1.39 -15.40 5.78
CA LYS A 28 1.49 -16.11 4.50
C LYS A 28 0.17 -16.78 4.10
N GLU A 29 -0.50 -17.45 5.03
CA GLU A 29 -1.72 -18.20 4.76
C GLU A 29 -2.87 -17.27 4.35
N GLY A 30 -2.95 -16.09 4.95
CA GLY A 30 -3.90 -15.03 4.56
C GLY A 30 -3.38 -14.08 3.49
N ARG A 31 -2.26 -14.41 2.83
CA ARG A 31 -1.69 -13.67 1.70
C ARG A 31 -1.36 -12.20 2.03
N PHE A 32 -0.97 -11.93 3.27
CA PHE A 32 -0.49 -10.63 3.72
C PHE A 32 1.04 -10.60 3.67
N ILE A 33 1.57 -9.83 2.72
CA ILE A 33 3.01 -9.68 2.50
C ILE A 33 3.64 -8.97 3.71
N SER A 34 4.86 -9.39 4.07
CA SER A 34 5.60 -8.79 5.19
C SER A 34 5.80 -7.29 5.01
N ILE A 35 5.47 -6.52 6.04
CA ILE A 35 5.75 -5.08 6.09
C ILE A 35 7.25 -4.82 6.22
N SER A 36 7.71 -3.70 5.66
CA SER A 36 9.06 -3.17 5.76
C SER A 36 9.03 -1.67 6.09
N SER A 37 10.09 -1.14 6.71
CA SER A 37 10.16 0.29 7.06
C SER A 37 10.24 1.25 5.85
N PRO A 38 10.98 0.92 4.77
CA PRO A 38 11.11 1.82 3.63
C PRO A 38 9.76 2.11 2.97
N VAL A 39 9.28 3.33 3.16
CA VAL A 39 7.96 3.75 2.70
C VAL A 39 7.88 3.77 1.18
N GLY A 40 6.78 3.25 0.63
CA GLY A 40 6.45 3.33 -0.80
C GLY A 40 6.92 2.12 -1.61
N THR A 41 7.95 1.41 -1.15
CA THR A 41 8.53 0.25 -1.86
C THR A 41 7.50 -0.82 -2.23
N GLN A 42 6.49 -1.04 -1.38
CA GLN A 42 5.45 -2.02 -1.59
C GLN A 42 4.50 -1.68 -2.75
N PHE A 43 4.43 -0.41 -3.16
CA PHE A 43 3.42 0.06 -4.11
C PHE A 43 3.69 -0.48 -5.52
N SER A 44 4.92 -0.34 -6.00
CA SER A 44 5.34 -0.89 -7.29
C SER A 44 5.45 -2.42 -7.24
N GLN A 45 5.85 -2.99 -6.10
CA GLN A 45 5.87 -4.44 -5.89
C GLN A 45 4.47 -5.05 -6.02
N ALA A 46 3.44 -4.40 -5.49
CA ALA A 46 2.05 -4.86 -5.61
C ALA A 46 1.57 -4.90 -7.07
N VAL A 47 1.98 -3.93 -7.90
CA VAL A 47 1.71 -3.97 -9.35
C VAL A 47 2.34 -5.21 -9.98
N GLY A 48 3.59 -5.53 -9.63
CA GLY A 48 4.26 -6.75 -10.09
C GLY A 48 3.58 -8.04 -9.64
N VAL A 49 3.08 -8.09 -8.40
CA VAL A 49 2.29 -9.23 -7.89
C VAL A 49 0.99 -9.37 -8.70
N ALA A 50 0.25 -8.28 -8.92
CA ALA A 50 -0.97 -8.31 -9.73
C ALA A 50 -0.71 -8.75 -11.17
N MET A 51 0.39 -8.30 -11.79
CA MET A 51 0.82 -8.77 -13.10
C MET A 51 1.06 -10.29 -13.11
N ALA A 52 1.70 -10.82 -12.06
CA ALA A 52 1.93 -12.26 -11.94
C ALA A 52 0.61 -13.05 -11.78
N SER A 53 -0.36 -12.53 -11.02
CA SER A 53 -1.70 -13.14 -10.90
C SER A 53 -2.44 -13.15 -12.22
N ALA A 54 -2.42 -12.04 -12.96
CA ALA A 54 -3.00 -11.94 -14.31
C ALA A 54 -2.34 -12.92 -15.29
N TYR A 55 -1.00 -12.98 -15.29
CA TYR A 55 -0.25 -13.91 -16.15
C TYR A 55 -0.59 -15.38 -15.87
N LYS A 56 -0.88 -15.72 -14.61
CA LYS A 56 -1.30 -17.07 -14.19
C LYS A 56 -2.79 -17.35 -14.41
N GLY A 57 -3.57 -16.37 -14.88
CA GLY A 57 -5.02 -16.52 -15.06
C GLY A 57 -5.79 -16.72 -13.74
N LEU A 58 -5.29 -16.16 -12.64
CA LEU A 58 -5.94 -16.26 -11.33
C LEU A 58 -7.05 -15.21 -11.20
N ASP A 59 -8.18 -15.60 -10.59
CA ASP A 59 -9.28 -14.69 -10.26
C ASP A 59 -9.01 -13.98 -8.92
N GLU A 60 -8.02 -13.10 -8.93
CA GLU A 60 -7.60 -12.35 -7.75
C GLU A 60 -7.02 -10.98 -8.12
N ALA A 61 -7.05 -10.06 -7.17
CA ALA A 61 -6.43 -8.75 -7.28
C ALA A 61 -5.38 -8.55 -6.18
N CYS A 62 -4.34 -7.76 -6.46
CA CYS A 62 -3.43 -7.29 -5.42
C CYS A 62 -3.89 -5.93 -4.92
N ILE A 63 -4.05 -5.80 -3.60
CA ILE A 63 -4.39 -4.54 -2.95
C ILE A 63 -3.22 -4.07 -2.09
N THR A 64 -2.93 -2.78 -2.13
CA THR A 64 -1.86 -2.17 -1.33
C THR A 64 -2.26 -0.78 -0.85
N TRP A 65 -1.60 -0.32 0.20
CA TRP A 65 -1.85 0.96 0.86
C TRP A 65 -0.55 1.72 1.10
N LEU A 66 -0.64 3.05 1.07
CA LEU A 66 0.38 3.96 1.58
C LEU A 66 -0.27 5.23 2.14
N GLY A 67 0.50 6.01 2.91
CA GLY A 67 0.05 7.29 3.46
C GLY A 67 0.24 8.46 2.50
N ASP A 68 -0.42 9.59 2.76
CA ASP A 68 -0.30 10.83 1.97
C ASP A 68 1.16 11.29 1.82
N GLY A 69 1.96 11.28 2.90
CA GLY A 69 3.38 11.60 2.82
C GLY A 69 4.20 10.65 1.95
N THR A 70 3.89 9.35 2.00
CA THR A 70 4.57 8.34 1.18
C THR A 70 4.31 8.54 -0.32
N SER A 71 3.19 9.16 -0.69
CA SER A 71 2.89 9.46 -2.09
C SER A 71 3.87 10.45 -2.76
N ALA A 72 4.73 11.11 -1.97
CA ALA A 72 5.82 11.95 -2.47
C ALA A 72 7.06 11.14 -2.89
N GLN A 73 7.12 9.84 -2.60
CA GLN A 73 8.22 8.96 -3.02
C GLN A 73 8.16 8.61 -4.51
N GLY A 74 9.32 8.32 -5.11
CA GLY A 74 9.40 7.89 -6.51
C GLY A 74 8.63 6.59 -6.79
N ASP A 75 8.59 5.66 -5.83
CA ASP A 75 7.87 4.39 -5.97
C ASP A 75 6.37 4.55 -6.22
N TYR A 76 5.77 5.64 -5.72
CA TYR A 76 4.39 6.00 -6.03
C TYR A 76 4.22 6.27 -7.53
N HIS A 77 5.12 7.07 -8.11
CA HIS A 77 5.13 7.39 -9.54
C HIS A 77 5.34 6.13 -10.38
N TYR A 78 6.29 5.26 -9.99
CA TYR A 78 6.57 4.02 -10.72
C TYR A 78 5.37 3.08 -10.74
N ALA A 79 4.69 2.92 -9.59
CA ALA A 79 3.50 2.09 -9.50
C ALA A 79 2.38 2.57 -10.41
N LEU A 80 2.06 3.88 -10.40
CA LEU A 80 1.02 4.43 -11.28
C LEU A 80 1.37 4.26 -12.76
N ASN A 81 2.62 4.53 -13.13
CA ASN A 81 3.07 4.35 -14.51
C ASN A 81 2.93 2.89 -14.99
N PHE A 82 3.33 1.94 -14.15
CA PHE A 82 3.25 0.52 -14.48
C PHE A 82 1.80 0.01 -14.47
N ALA A 83 0.98 0.42 -13.50
CA ALA A 83 -0.42 0.04 -13.45
C ALA A 83 -1.19 0.54 -14.68
N SER A 84 -0.90 1.77 -15.13
CA SER A 84 -1.46 2.34 -16.38
C SER A 84 -1.05 1.54 -17.62
N THR A 85 0.25 1.23 -17.73
CA THR A 85 0.81 0.57 -18.92
C THR A 85 0.35 -0.88 -19.03
N PHE A 86 0.45 -1.65 -17.94
CA PHE A 86 0.23 -3.09 -17.95
C PHE A 86 -1.20 -3.49 -17.60
N LYS A 87 -2.00 -2.56 -17.07
CA LYS A 87 -3.40 -2.76 -16.66
C LYS A 87 -3.62 -4.03 -15.81
N PRO A 88 -2.77 -4.32 -14.80
CA PRO A 88 -2.97 -5.51 -13.97
C PRO A 88 -4.13 -5.31 -12.98
N PRO A 89 -4.67 -6.40 -12.40
CA PRO A 89 -5.72 -6.34 -11.39
C PRO A 89 -5.17 -5.83 -10.04
N VAL A 90 -4.92 -4.53 -9.94
CA VAL A 90 -4.32 -3.89 -8.76
C VAL A 90 -5.21 -2.77 -8.22
N ILE A 91 -5.32 -2.69 -6.89
CA ILE A 91 -5.98 -1.59 -6.18
C ILE A 91 -4.91 -0.83 -5.37
N LEU A 92 -4.70 0.43 -5.76
CA LEU A 92 -3.66 1.31 -5.22
C LEU A 92 -4.30 2.36 -4.30
N ASN A 93 -4.23 2.14 -2.98
CA ASN A 93 -4.89 3.00 -2.01
C ASN A 93 -3.94 4.03 -1.40
N VAL A 94 -4.43 5.27 -1.27
CA VAL A 94 -3.76 6.34 -0.52
C VAL A 94 -4.62 6.68 0.70
N VAL A 95 -4.07 6.44 1.89
CA VAL A 95 -4.67 6.85 3.17
C VAL A 95 -4.21 8.26 3.46
N ASN A 96 -5.11 9.24 3.25
CA ASN A 96 -4.83 10.63 3.57
C ASN A 96 -5.37 10.97 4.96
N ASN A 97 -4.51 10.92 5.97
CA ASN A 97 -4.82 11.39 7.33
C ASN A 97 -4.31 12.82 7.58
N GLN A 98 -3.89 13.50 6.51
CA GLN A 98 -3.39 14.88 6.45
C GLN A 98 -1.96 15.09 6.96
N TRP A 99 -1.30 14.08 7.54
CA TRP A 99 -0.02 14.26 8.22
C TRP A 99 0.95 13.09 8.00
N ALA A 100 2.17 13.45 7.61
CA ALA A 100 3.34 12.58 7.61
C ALA A 100 4.25 12.94 8.79
N ILE A 101 4.06 12.26 9.93
CA ILE A 101 4.76 12.52 11.20
C ILE A 101 4.48 13.94 11.73
N SER A 102 5.22 14.95 11.26
CA SER A 102 5.07 16.36 11.63
C SER A 102 4.83 17.28 10.42
N THR A 103 4.73 16.69 9.23
CA THR A 103 4.62 17.40 7.95
C THR A 103 3.19 17.29 7.45
N HIS A 104 2.53 18.42 7.25
CA HIS A 104 1.16 18.46 6.71
C HIS A 104 1.14 18.12 5.20
N GLN A 105 0.05 17.54 4.71
CA GLN A 105 -0.13 17.06 3.33
C GLN A 105 0.15 18.11 2.23
N ASN A 106 0.05 19.41 2.55
CA ASN A 106 0.33 20.50 1.60
C ASN A 106 1.79 20.54 1.13
N LEU A 107 2.70 19.84 1.83
CA LEU A 107 4.08 19.66 1.42
C LEU A 107 4.31 18.35 0.64
N ALA A 108 3.34 17.43 0.62
CA ALA A 108 3.43 16.16 -0.11
C ALA A 108 2.93 16.28 -1.56
N THR A 109 2.03 17.23 -1.84
CA THR A 109 1.52 17.47 -3.18
C THR A 109 1.07 18.93 -3.37
N GLY A 110 1.25 19.45 -4.59
CA GLY A 110 0.69 20.74 -5.00
C GLY A 110 -0.75 20.64 -5.55
N GLY A 111 -1.30 19.42 -5.65
CA GLY A 111 -2.65 19.16 -6.13
C GLY A 111 -3.74 19.40 -5.08
N ARG A 112 -5.01 19.38 -5.49
CA ARG A 112 -6.17 19.54 -4.60
C ARG A 112 -6.51 18.25 -3.87
N THR A 113 -6.29 17.11 -4.50
CA THR A 113 -6.59 15.78 -3.97
C THR A 113 -5.53 14.77 -4.40
N PHE A 114 -5.35 13.68 -3.65
CA PHE A 114 -4.47 12.58 -4.09
C PHE A 114 -5.07 11.78 -5.25
N ALA A 115 -6.41 11.65 -5.30
CA ALA A 115 -7.11 10.94 -6.36
C ALA A 115 -6.86 11.54 -7.75
N GLU A 116 -6.75 12.86 -7.88
CA GLU A 116 -6.50 13.48 -9.19
C GLU A 116 -5.13 13.10 -9.79
N ARG A 117 -4.17 12.67 -8.97
CA ARG A 117 -2.85 12.26 -9.44
C ARG A 117 -2.90 11.00 -10.31
N GLY A 118 -3.92 10.17 -10.18
CA GLY A 118 -4.13 9.01 -11.06
C GLY A 118 -4.61 9.40 -12.47
N LEU A 119 -5.27 10.56 -12.61
CA LEU A 119 -5.83 11.00 -13.90
C LEU A 119 -4.74 11.23 -14.96
N ALA A 120 -3.57 11.74 -14.57
CA ALA A 120 -2.43 11.95 -15.47
C ALA A 120 -1.86 10.62 -16.03
N TYR A 121 -2.16 9.50 -15.38
CA TYR A 121 -1.78 8.16 -15.81
C TYR A 121 -2.95 7.40 -16.46
N ASP A 122 -4.08 8.03 -16.73
CA ASP A 122 -5.28 7.34 -17.22
C ASP A 122 -5.75 6.20 -16.28
N ILE A 123 -5.55 6.38 -14.96
CA ILE A 123 -6.00 5.44 -13.93
C ILE A 123 -7.33 5.95 -13.34
N PRO A 124 -8.42 5.16 -13.41
CA PRO A 124 -9.66 5.47 -12.73
C PRO A 124 -9.42 5.69 -11.23
N SER A 125 -9.78 6.88 -10.75
CA SER A 125 -9.45 7.32 -9.40
C SER A 125 -10.67 7.93 -8.73
N ILE A 126 -10.93 7.51 -7.49
CA ILE A 126 -12.03 8.00 -6.67
C ILE A 126 -11.52 8.45 -5.31
N ARG A 127 -12.23 9.41 -4.71
CA ARG A 127 -12.00 9.84 -3.32
C ARG A 127 -13.25 9.50 -2.51
N VAL A 128 -13.05 8.83 -1.38
CA VAL A 128 -14.11 8.40 -0.46
C VAL A 128 -13.88 9.00 0.94
N ASP A 129 -14.92 9.02 1.77
CA ASP A 129 -14.78 9.35 3.19
C ASP A 129 -14.22 8.12 3.94
N GLY A 130 -12.98 8.21 4.42
CA GLY A 130 -12.33 7.11 5.13
C GLY A 130 -12.94 6.78 6.49
N ASN A 131 -13.87 7.60 7.01
CA ASN A 131 -14.62 7.31 8.22
C ASN A 131 -15.99 6.67 7.96
N ASP A 132 -16.43 6.61 6.70
CA ASP A 132 -17.66 5.92 6.31
C ASP A 132 -17.32 4.51 5.81
N PHE A 133 -17.60 3.51 6.65
CA PHE A 133 -17.35 2.10 6.32
C PHE A 133 -18.12 1.63 5.07
N LEU A 134 -19.28 2.21 4.76
CA LEU A 134 -20.06 1.83 3.59
C LEU A 134 -19.55 2.48 2.30
N ALA A 135 -18.76 3.55 2.42
CA ALA A 135 -18.13 4.21 1.28
C ALA A 135 -16.80 3.55 0.86
N LEU A 136 -16.17 2.77 1.77
CA LEU A 136 -14.91 2.06 1.56
C LEU A 136 -15.07 0.75 0.77
#